data_AF-A0A150TD70-F1
#
_entry.id   AF-A0A150TD70-F1
#
_cell.length_a   1.000
_cell.length_b   1.000
_cell.length_c   1.000
_cell.angle_alpha   90.00
_cell.angle_beta   90.00
_cell.angle_gamma   90.00
#
_symmetry.space_group_name_H-M   'P 1'
#
loop_
_entity.id
_entity.type
_entity.pdbx_description
1 polymer ?
#
loop_
_entity_poly.entity_id
_entity_poly.type
_entity_poly.pdbx_seq_one_letter_code
_entity_poly.pdbx_strand_id
1 'polypeptide(L)' 'MSNEAGGVQGSGLSRATSENDVGPDPVIGAGIALLGIFLMGVGGAQGAHYLFNFGTLVAVLGAVLFVLFVT' A
#
# COMPACT_ATOMS: atom_id res chain seq x y z
N MET A 1 37.53 40.75 21.91
CA MET A 1 37.35 40.79 20.45
C MET A 1 36.30 39.74 20.12
N SER A 2 35.12 40.19 19.74
CA SER A 2 33.98 39.36 19.30
C SER A 2 34.18 38.87 17.86
N ASN A 3 33.33 37.91 17.46
CA ASN A 3 32.94 37.56 16.07
C ASN A 3 33.89 36.59 15.32
N GLU A 4 33.55 35.53 14.54
CA GLU A 4 32.35 34.97 13.85
C GLU A 4 32.63 33.46 13.60
N ALA A 5 31.71 32.51 13.79
CA ALA A 5 30.65 32.04 12.89
C ALA A 5 31.13 31.28 11.62
N GLY A 6 30.49 30.12 11.35
CA GLY A 6 30.46 29.43 10.05
C GLY A 6 31.00 28.00 10.11
N GLY A 7 30.16 26.99 10.36
CA GLY A 7 29.50 26.20 9.30
C GLY A 7 30.31 24.91 9.08
N VAL A 8 29.81 23.69 9.24
CA VAL A 8 28.64 23.12 8.56
C VAL A 8 28.00 22.05 9.47
N GLN A 9 26.90 22.41 10.14
CA GLN A 9 25.87 21.48 10.57
C GLN A 9 25.02 21.16 9.33
N GLY A 10 25.35 20.09 8.62
CA GLY A 10 24.64 19.73 7.38
C GLY A 10 24.57 18.22 7.09
N SER A 11 25.05 17.36 7.99
CA SER A 11 25.10 15.91 7.76
C SER A 11 24.00 15.13 8.50
N GLY A 12 23.28 15.77 9.43
CA GLY A 12 22.27 15.11 10.26
C GLY A 12 20.83 15.17 9.73
N LEU A 13 20.50 16.11 8.83
CA LEU A 13 19.12 16.34 8.38
C LEU A 13 18.75 15.54 7.13
N SER A 14 19.72 15.16 6.30
CA SER A 14 19.48 14.37 5.08
C SER A 14 19.21 12.89 5.35
N ARG A 15 19.58 12.37 6.53
CA ARG A 15 19.37 10.96 6.90
C ARG A 15 18.01 10.69 7.54
N ALA A 16 17.40 11.71 8.17
CA ALA A 16 16.11 11.57 8.86
C ALA A 16 14.89 11.60 7.91
N THR A 17 15.10 11.89 6.63
CA THR A 17 14.02 12.01 5.62
C THR A 17 14.01 10.89 4.59
N SER A 18 15.06 10.07 4.47
CA SER A 18 15.16 9.01 3.44
C SER A 18 14.56 7.66 3.80
N GLU A 19 13.93 7.50 4.98
CA GLU A 19 13.41 6.19 5.42
C GLU A 19 11.89 6.01 5.20
N ASN A 20 11.18 7.05 4.71
CA ASN A 20 9.73 6.99 4.47
C ASN A 20 9.32 7.07 2.99
N ASP A 21 10.28 7.01 2.05
CA ASP A 21 10.00 6.99 0.61
C ASP A 21 9.67 5.58 0.07
N VAL A 22 9.49 4.60 0.96
CA VAL A 22 9.03 3.26 0.57
C VAL A 22 7.52 3.31 0.38
N GLY A 23 7.08 3.35 -0.87
CA GLY A 23 5.67 3.26 -1.22
C GLY A 23 5.02 1.98 -0.66
N PRO A 24 3.67 1.94 -0.54
CA PRO A 24 2.94 0.75 -0.08
C PRO A 24 3.38 -0.50 -0.84
N ASP A 25 3.67 -1.59 -0.13
CA ASP A 25 4.09 -2.83 -0.76
C ASP A 25 2.95 -3.38 -1.66
N PRO A 26 3.17 -3.56 -2.99
CA PRO A 26 2.16 -4.10 -3.89
C PRO A 26 1.61 -5.47 -3.48
N VAL A 27 2.37 -6.27 -2.72
CA VAL A 27 1.91 -7.57 -2.18
C VAL A 27 0.65 -7.41 -1.33
N ILE A 28 0.47 -6.26 -0.68
CA ILE A 28 -0.75 -5.95 0.07
C ILE A 28 -1.96 -5.90 -0.87
N GLY A 29 -1.83 -5.25 -2.03
CA GLY A 29 -2.87 -5.22 -3.06
C GLY A 29 -3.18 -6.62 -3.59
N ALA A 30 -2.15 -7.42 -3.88
CA ALA A 30 -2.31 -8.80 -4.34
C ALA A 30 -3.05 -9.66 -3.29
N GLY A 31 -2.71 -9.52 -2.01
CA GLY A 31 -3.37 -10.23 -0.92
C GLY A 31 -4.85 -9.87 -0.79
N ILE A 32 -5.17 -8.58 -0.88
CA ILE A 32 -6.57 -8.10 -0.87
C ILE A 32 -7.34 -8.65 -2.08
N ALA A 33 -6.70 -8.66 -3.26
CA ALA A 33 -7.32 -9.19 -4.47
C ALA A 33 -7.69 -10.67 -4.32
N LEU A 34 -6.74 -11.48 -3.83
CA LEU A 34 -6.94 -12.92 -3.58
C LEU A 34 -8.03 -13.17 -2.53
N LEU A 35 -8.08 -12.37 -1.47
CA LEU A 35 -9.15 -12.44 -0.48
C LEU A 35 -10.52 -12.16 -1.12
N GLY A 36 -10.61 -11.13 -1.97
CA GLY A 36 -11.84 -10.81 -2.69
C GLY A 36 -12.30 -11.95 -3.61
N ILE A 37 -11.37 -12.54 -4.37
CA ILE A 37 -11.64 -13.70 -5.24
C ILE A 37 -12.14 -14.89 -4.41
N PHE A 38 -11.54 -15.14 -3.25
CA PHE A 38 -11.98 -16.19 -2.35
C PHE A 38 -13.41 -15.95 -1.86
N LEU A 39 -13.73 -14.75 -1.37
CA LEU A 39 -15.08 -14.39 -0.92
C LEU A 39 -16.11 -14.47 -2.05
N MET A 40 -15.73 -14.03 -3.26
CA MET A 40 -16.55 -14.16 -4.46
C MET A 40 -16.83 -15.64 -4.78
N GLY A 41 -15.83 -16.51 -4.69
CA GLY A 41 -15.97 -17.94 -4.92
C GLY A 41 -16.90 -18.62 -3.90
N VAL A 42 -16.71 -18.34 -2.61
CA VAL A 42 -17.58 -18.87 -1.53
C VAL A 42 -19.01 -18.35 -1.68
N GLY A 43 -19.17 -17.05 -1.94
CA GLY A 43 -20.49 -16.45 -2.18
C GLY A 43 -21.20 -17.05 -3.38
N GLY A 44 -20.47 -17.30 -4.47
CA GLY A 44 -21.00 -17.97 -5.67
C GLY A 44 -21.44 -19.41 -5.38
N ALA A 45 -20.63 -20.18 -4.65
CA ALA A 45 -20.93 -21.57 -4.31
C ALA A 45 -22.17 -21.72 -3.40
N GLN A 46 -22.44 -20.72 -2.56
CA GLN A 46 -23.59 -20.71 -1.63
C GLN A 46 -24.83 -20.03 -2.23
N GLY A 47 -24.77 -19.51 -3.46
CA GLY A 47 -25.86 -18.72 -4.06
C GLY A 47 -26.10 -17.38 -3.34
N ALA A 48 -25.13 -16.89 -2.55
CA ALA A 48 -25.24 -15.68 -1.78
C ALA A 48 -24.80 -14.46 -2.60
N HIS A 49 -25.74 -13.88 -3.37
CA HIS A 49 -25.46 -12.79 -4.31
C HIS A 49 -24.79 -11.56 -3.66
N TYR A 50 -25.16 -11.20 -2.43
CA TYR A 50 -24.53 -10.07 -1.74
C TYR A 50 -23.07 -10.35 -1.37
N LEU A 51 -22.77 -11.58 -0.93
CA LEU A 51 -21.40 -11.98 -0.60
C LEU A 51 -20.53 -12.08 -1.85
N PHE A 52 -21.11 -12.56 -2.96
CA PHE A 52 -20.46 -12.55 -4.26
C PHE A 52 -20.06 -11.13 -4.68
N ASN A 53 -21.03 -10.19 -4.70
CA ASN A 53 -20.78 -8.80 -5.09
C ASN A 53 -19.76 -8.11 -4.17
N PHE A 54 -19.83 -8.38 -2.87
CA PHE A 54 -18.85 -7.88 -1.91
C PHE A 54 -17.45 -8.41 -2.22
N GLY A 55 -17.31 -9.72 -2.44
CA GLY A 55 -16.05 -10.33 -2.83
C GLY A 55 -15.48 -9.75 -4.13
N THR A 56 -16.33 -9.53 -5.13
CA THR A 56 -15.95 -8.86 -6.39
C THR A 56 -15.41 -7.45 -6.15
N LEU A 57 -16.08 -6.65 -5.31
CA LEU A 57 -15.64 -5.30 -4.99
C LEU A 57 -14.28 -5.30 -4.28
N VAL A 58 -14.09 -6.19 -3.30
CA VAL A 58 -12.81 -6.36 -2.60
C VAL A 58 -11.71 -6.80 -3.57
N ALA A 59 -12.01 -7.71 -4.49
CA ALA A 59 -11.06 -8.19 -5.49
C ALA A 59 -10.58 -7.06 -6.40
N VAL A 60 -11.53 -6.24 -6.89
CA VAL A 60 -11.24 -5.09 -7.75
C VAL A 60 -10.41 -4.04 -7.01
N LEU A 61 -10.75 -3.71 -5.77
CA LEU A 61 -9.96 -2.76 -4.97
C LEU A 61 -8.54 -3.27 -4.73
N GLY A 62 -8.38 -4.54 -4.38
CA GLY A 62 -7.06 -5.16 -4.23
C GLY A 62 -6.24 -5.12 -5.52
N ALA A 63 -6.87 -5.42 -6.65
CA ALA A 63 -6.22 -5.34 -7.96
C ALA A 63 -5.79 -3.91 -8.30
N VAL A 64 -6.63 -2.91 -8.01
CA VAL A 64 -6.27 -1.49 -8.20
C VAL A 64 -5.07 -1.11 -7.33
N LEU A 65 -5.07 -1.48 -6.04
CA LEU A 65 -3.94 -1.21 -5.16
C LEU A 65 -2.66 -1.91 -5.65
N PHE A 66 -2.76 -3.17 -6.08
CA PHE A 66 -1.62 -3.89 -6.65
C PHE A 66 -1.06 -3.16 -7.87
N VAL A 67 -1.91 -2.80 -8.83
CA VAL A 67 -1.48 -2.15 -10.09
C VAL A 67 -0.87 -0.77 -9.83
N LEU A 68 -1.37 -0.02 -8.85
CA LEU A 68 -0.85 1.31 -8.53
C LEU A 68 0.54 1.27 -7.86
N PHE A 69 0.84 0.18 -7.15
CA PHE A 69 2.07 0.07 -6.36
C PHE A 69 3.05 -0.99 -6.87
N VAL A 70 2.70 -1.74 -7.92
CA VAL A 70 3.60 -2.71 -8.55
C VAL A 70 4.61 -1.95 -9.40
N THR A 71 5.87 -1.98 -8.97
CA THR A 71 7.02 -1.34 -9.63
C THR A 71 8.10 -2.37 -9.90
#